data_AF-A0A3S5AMU1-F1
#
_entry.id   AF-A0A3S5AMU1-F1
#
_cell.length_a   1.000
_cell.length_b   1.000
_cell.length_c   1.000
_cell.angle_alpha   90.00
_cell.angle_beta   90.00
_cell.angle_gamma   90.00
#
_symmetry.space_group_name_H-M   'P 1'
#
loop_
_entity.id
_entity.type
_entity.pdbx_description
1 polymer ?
#
loop_
_entity_poly.entity_id
_entity_poly.type
_entity_poly.pdbx_seq_one_letter_code
_entity_poly.pdbx_strand_id
1 'polypeptide(L)'
;MCAGPWHKSRESSTKLPLKALIVQPAQRIPRYELLIKRLIEHTPKSLADHALLIEAEIALHRMAVRANAINNEARIVRQEEASVEGVKLLERLLSPAVCTPLNL
;
A
#
# COMPACT_ATOMS: atom_id res chain seq x y z
N MET A 1 -1.29 27.62 -32.45
CA MET A 1 -0.55 26.97 -31.35
C MET A 1 -1.39 25.79 -30.88
N CYS A 2 -1.04 24.57 -31.29
CA CYS A 2 -1.83 23.36 -31.04
C CYS A 2 -1.48 22.79 -29.66
N ALA A 3 -2.41 22.84 -28.71
CA ALA A 3 -2.31 22.08 -27.46
C ALA A 3 -2.51 20.60 -27.78
N GLY A 4 -1.46 19.80 -27.59
CA GLY A 4 -1.48 18.35 -27.84
C GLY A 4 -2.35 17.61 -26.82
N PRO A 5 -2.97 16.46 -27.19
CA PRO A 5 -3.83 15.69 -26.29
C PRO A 5 -2.99 14.88 -25.30
N TRP A 6 -2.56 15.51 -24.21
CA TRP A 6 -1.97 14.82 -23.05
C TRP A 6 -3.05 14.37 -22.07
N HIS A 7 -4.05 13.62 -22.56
CA HIS A 7 -4.91 12.85 -21.67
C HIS A 7 -5.33 11.56 -22.37
N LYS A 8 -4.36 10.70 -22.66
CA LYS A 8 -4.66 9.31 -23.02
C LYS A 8 -5.07 8.59 -21.72
N SER A 9 -6.33 8.76 -21.31
CA SER A 9 -6.97 7.88 -20.35
C SER A 9 -6.82 6.46 -20.90
N ARG A 10 -5.93 5.67 -20.29
CA ARG A 10 -5.80 4.25 -20.58
C ARG A 10 -7.04 3.56 -20.03
N GLU A 11 -8.12 3.62 -20.78
CA GLU A 11 -9.30 2.79 -20.60
C GLU A 11 -8.94 1.35 -21.03
N SER A 12 -8.03 0.70 -20.31
CA SER A 12 -7.95 -0.76 -20.35
C SER A 12 -8.96 -1.27 -19.35
N SER A 13 -10.16 -1.55 -19.84
CA SER A 13 -11.39 -1.89 -19.10
C SER A 13 -11.35 -3.26 -18.40
N THR A 14 -10.22 -3.65 -17.82
CA THR A 14 -10.22 -4.63 -16.73
C THR A 14 -10.65 -3.88 -15.48
N LYS A 15 -11.95 -3.89 -15.16
CA LYS A 15 -12.51 -3.32 -13.94
C LYS A 15 -11.81 -3.96 -12.73
N LEU A 16 -10.84 -3.24 -12.17
CA LEU A 16 -10.17 -3.68 -10.96
C LEU A 16 -11.19 -3.66 -9.80
N PRO A 17 -11.17 -4.64 -8.89
CA PRO A 17 -12.01 -4.61 -7.71
C PRO A 17 -11.72 -3.33 -6.91
N LEU A 18 -12.73 -2.76 -6.25
CA LEU A 18 -12.61 -1.52 -5.48
C LEU A 18 -11.40 -1.52 -4.52
N LYS A 19 -11.13 -2.67 -3.89
CA LYS A 19 -9.95 -2.87 -3.03
C LYS A 19 -8.63 -2.60 -3.77
N ALA A 20 -8.50 -3.04 -5.02
CA ALA A 20 -7.31 -2.80 -5.83
C ALA A 20 -7.18 -1.32 -6.26
N LEU A 21 -8.31 -0.64 -6.49
CA LEU A 21 -8.31 0.80 -6.80
C LEU A 21 -7.86 1.65 -5.59
N ILE A 22 -8.33 1.30 -4.39
CA ILE A 22 -8.00 2.02 -3.14
C ILE A 22 -6.51 1.91 -2.78
N VAL A 23 -5.81 0.87 -3.24
CA VAL A 23 -4.37 0.65 -2.96
C VAL A 23 -3.45 1.46 -3.90
N GLN A 24 -3.93 1.86 -5.08
CA GLN A 24 -3.12 2.56 -6.09
C GLN A 24 -2.44 3.86 -5.60
N PRO A 25 -3.10 4.74 -4.80
CA PRO A 25 -2.46 5.94 -4.29
C PRO A 25 -1.21 5.66 -3.44
N ALA A 26 -1.28 4.65 -2.55
CA ALA A 26 -0.14 4.24 -1.73
C ALA A 26 1.01 3.65 -2.57
N GLN A 27 0.67 2.88 -3.62
CA GLN A 27 1.65 2.33 -4.56
C GLN A 27 2.34 3.37 -5.45
N ARG A 28 1.78 4.58 -5.54
CA ARG A 28 2.34 5.64 -6.38
C ARG A 28 3.48 6.39 -5.69
N ILE A 29 3.54 6.35 -4.35
CA ILE A 29 4.55 7.05 -3.54
C ILE A 29 5.99 6.61 -3.89
N PRO A 30 6.33 5.31 -3.95
CA PRO A 30 7.69 4.88 -4.34
C PRO A 30 8.07 5.31 -5.76
N ARG A 31 7.08 5.48 -6.65
CA ARG A 31 7.29 5.86 -8.04
C ARG A 31 7.78 7.29 -8.18
N TYR A 32 7.29 8.20 -7.33
CA TYR A 32 7.74 9.59 -7.34
C TYR A 32 9.22 9.73 -6.95
N GLU A 33 9.76 8.80 -6.15
CA GLU A 33 11.15 8.84 -5.68
C GLU A 33 12.10 8.57 -6.84
N LEU A 34 11.76 7.59 -7.67
CA LEU A 34 12.49 7.28 -8.89
C LEU A 34 12.45 8.44 -9.90
N LEU A 35 11.30 9.11 -10.02
CA LEU A 35 11.15 10.25 -10.93
C LEU A 35 11.99 11.44 -10.47
N ILE A 36 11.98 11.76 -9.17
CA ILE A 36 12.79 12.84 -8.61
C ILE A 36 14.28 12.53 -8.73
N LYS A 37 14.72 11.30 -8.42
CA LYS A 37 16.13 10.89 -8.61
C LYS A 37 16.60 11.08 -10.05
N ARG A 38 15.80 10.65 -11.03
CA ARG A 38 16.10 10.86 -12.45
C ARG A 38 16.14 12.35 -12.83
N LEU A 39 15.27 13.18 -12.22
CA LEU A 39 15.26 14.62 -12.49
C LEU A 39 16.52 15.30 -11.93
N ILE A 40 16.98 14.90 -10.75
CA ILE A 40 18.23 15.37 -10.13
C ILE A 40 19.43 15.04 -11.02
N GLU A 41 19.50 13.82 -11.56
CA GLU A 41 20.58 13.38 -12.47
C GLU A 41 20.75 14.31 -13.69
N HIS A 42 19.68 14.96 -14.13
CA HIS A 42 19.65 15.84 -15.29
C HIS A 42 19.61 17.34 -14.92
N THR A 43 19.68 17.67 -13.63
CA THR A 43 19.61 19.05 -13.14
C THR A 43 20.98 19.46 -12.58
N PRO A 44 21.72 20.37 -13.25
CA PRO A 44 23.02 20.85 -12.77
C PRO A 44 22.94 21.46 -11.36
N LYS A 45 23.99 21.26 -10.56
CA LYS A 45 24.09 21.81 -9.19
C LYS A 45 24.08 23.33 -9.11
N SER A 46 24.34 24.02 -10.22
CA SER A 46 24.32 25.49 -10.31
C SER A 46 22.91 26.07 -10.39
N LEU A 47 21.90 25.25 -10.69
CA LEU A 47 20.51 25.70 -10.73
C LEU A 47 19.92 25.73 -9.33
N ALA A 48 19.15 26.77 -9.01
CA ALA A 48 18.44 26.89 -7.74
C ALA A 48 17.54 25.67 -7.45
N ASP A 49 16.93 25.11 -8.49
CA ASP A 49 16.06 23.95 -8.41
C ASP A 49 16.76 22.68 -7.94
N HIS A 50 18.09 22.55 -8.11
CA HIS A 50 18.80 21.36 -7.69
C HIS A 50 18.65 21.13 -6.18
N ALA A 51 18.79 22.19 -5.37
CA ALA A 51 18.61 22.11 -3.92
C ALA A 51 17.17 21.70 -3.54
N LEU A 52 16.17 22.28 -4.20
CA LEU A 52 14.75 21.96 -3.99
C LEU A 52 14.44 20.50 -4.33
N LEU A 53 15.06 19.97 -5.39
CA LEU A 53 14.89 18.56 -5.77
C LEU A 53 15.50 17.60 -4.77
N ILE A 54 16.65 17.93 -4.16
CA ILE A 54 17.23 17.14 -3.06
C ILE A 54 16.29 17.13 -1.85
N GLU A 55 15.74 18.28 -1.46
CA GLU A 55 14.76 18.35 -0.36
C GLU A 55 13.51 17.51 -0.65
N ALA A 56 13.01 17.57 -1.88
CA ALA A 56 11.87 16.78 -2.31
C ALA A 56 12.16 15.27 -2.28
N GLU A 57 13.37 14.85 -2.67
CA GLU A 57 13.81 13.45 -2.61
C GLU A 57 13.78 12.92 -1.18
N ILE A 58 14.35 13.69 -0.23
CA ILE A 58 14.37 13.34 1.19
C ILE A 58 12.96 13.27 1.77
N ALA A 59 12.13 14.27 1.49
CA ALA A 59 10.75 14.33 2.00
C ALA A 59 9.94 13.13 1.52
N LEU A 60 10.09 12.80 0.24
CA LEU A 60 9.36 11.70 -0.36
C LEU A 60 9.86 10.33 0.11
N HIS A 61 11.17 10.14 0.25
CA HIS A 61 11.74 8.94 0.85
C HIS A 61 11.20 8.71 2.27
N ARG A 62 11.19 9.77 3.10
CA ARG A 62 10.60 9.71 4.45
C ARG A 62 9.12 9.34 4.41
N MET A 63 8.35 9.89 3.47
CA MET A 63 6.94 9.52 3.30
C MET A 63 6.77 8.05 2.89
N ALA A 64 7.57 7.55 1.96
CA ALA A 64 7.53 6.17 1.49
C ALA A 64 7.81 5.18 2.63
N VAL A 65 8.84 5.44 3.43
CA VAL A 65 9.20 4.62 4.60
C VAL A 65 8.05 4.59 5.61
N ARG A 66 7.46 5.75 5.94
CA ARG A 66 6.31 5.81 6.86
C ARG A 66 5.08 5.07 6.35
N ALA A 67 4.74 5.26 5.08
CA ALA A 67 3.60 4.58 4.46
C ALA A 67 3.80 3.05 4.48
N ASN A 68 5.02 2.58 4.21
CA ASN A 68 5.35 1.16 4.26
C ASN A 68 5.27 0.59 5.69
N ALA A 69 5.76 1.34 6.69
CA ALA A 69 5.67 0.95 8.10
C ALA A 69 4.21 0.76 8.55
N ILE A 70 3.35 1.76 8.29
CA ILE A 70 1.92 1.70 8.63
C ILE A 70 1.24 0.52 7.94
N ASN A 71 1.53 0.29 6.65
CA ASN A 71 0.95 -0.83 5.92
C ASN A 71 1.42 -2.19 6.47
N ASN A 72 2.70 -2.28 6.88
CA ASN A 72 3.25 -3.49 7.48
C ASN A 72 2.63 -3.78 8.85
N GLU A 73 2.52 -2.76 9.71
CA GLU A 73 1.84 -2.86 11.01
C GLU A 73 0.39 -3.33 10.84
N ALA A 74 -0.37 -2.69 9.95
CA ALA A 74 -1.75 -3.09 9.67
C ALA A 74 -1.85 -4.52 9.11
N ARG A 75 -0.84 -5.00 8.38
CA ARG A 75 -0.77 -6.38 7.89
C ARG A 75 -0.49 -7.38 9.02
N ILE A 76 0.41 -7.03 9.95
CA ILE A 76 0.72 -7.86 11.12
C ILE A 76 -0.53 -8.03 11.98
N VAL A 77 -1.19 -6.93 12.33
CA VAL A 77 -2.43 -6.96 13.13
C VAL A 77 -3.50 -7.85 12.49
N ARG A 78 -3.77 -7.67 11.18
CA ARG A 78 -4.74 -8.52 10.47
C ARG A 78 -4.36 -10.00 10.47
N GLN A 79 -3.06 -10.31 10.37
CA GLN A 79 -2.58 -11.69 10.39
C GLN A 79 -2.74 -12.31 11.78
N GLU A 80 -2.45 -11.55 12.83
CA GLU A 80 -2.65 -11.97 14.22
C GLU A 80 -4.13 -12.19 14.52
N GLU A 81 -5.01 -11.27 14.13
CA GLU A 81 -6.46 -11.40 14.26
C GLU A 81 -6.99 -12.66 13.58
N ALA A 82 -6.58 -12.91 12.33
CA ALA A 82 -6.97 -14.12 11.60
C ALA A 82 -6.46 -15.40 12.28
N SER A 83 -5.27 -15.35 12.88
CA SER A 83 -4.70 -16.48 13.62
C SER A 83 -5.48 -16.76 14.90
N VAL A 84 -5.83 -15.72 15.66
CA VAL A 84 -6.66 -15.81 16.87
C VAL A 84 -8.05 -16.37 16.54
N GLU A 85 -8.66 -15.91 15.44
CA GLU A 85 -9.96 -16.40 14.99
C GLU A 85 -9.92 -17.87 14.58
N GLY A 86 -8.83 -18.30 13.91
CA GLY A 86 -8.57 -19.70 13.62
C GLY A 86 -8.45 -20.57 14.87
N VAL A 87 -7.76 -20.10 15.91
CA VAL A 87 -7.64 -20.82 17.20
C VAL A 87 -9.00 -20.95 17.89
N LYS A 88 -9.80 -19.88 17.94
CA LYS A 88 -11.16 -19.92 18.50
C LYS A 88 -12.07 -20.90 17.76
N LEU A 89 -11.92 -21.01 16.43
CA LEU A 89 -12.66 -21.99 15.65
C LEU A 89 -12.26 -23.42 16.04
N LEU A 90 -10.97 -23.69 16.16
CA LEU A 90 -10.48 -25.01 16.61
C LEU A 90 -10.99 -25.36 18.00
N GLU A 91 -10.97 -24.42 18.94
CA GLU A 91 -11.52 -24.60 20.29
C GLU A 91 -13.01 -25.01 20.24
N ARG A 92 -13.81 -24.37 19.39
CA ARG A 92 -15.23 -24.71 19.23
C ARG A 92 -15.44 -26.09 18.63
N LEU A 93 -14.61 -26.49 17.66
CA LEU A 93 -14.72 -27.80 17.01
C LEU A 93 -14.25 -28.95 17.91
N LEU A 94 -13.26 -28.67 18.75
CA LEU A 94 -12.67 -29.62 19.70
C LEU A 94 -13.39 -29.63 21.05
N SER A 95 -14.25 -28.64 21.31
CA SER A 95 -15.11 -28.63 22.49
C SER A 95 -15.94 -29.91 22.47
N PRO A 96 -15.86 -30.77 23.51
CA PRO A 96 -16.65 -31.97 23.53
C PRO A 96 -18.10 -31.56 23.43
N ALA A 97 -18.80 -32.04 22.40
CA ALA A 97 -20.24 -32.04 22.38
C ALA A 97 -20.64 -32.62 23.73
N VAL A 98 -21.28 -31.82 24.59
CA VAL A 98 -21.86 -32.33 25.81
C VAL A 98 -22.84 -33.40 25.36
N CYS A 99 -22.40 -34.66 25.40
CA CYS A 99 -23.28 -35.81 25.36
C CYS A 99 -24.15 -35.65 26.59
N THR A 100 -25.26 -34.94 26.47
CA THR A 100 -26.33 -35.04 27.44
C THR A 100 -26.76 -36.50 27.38
N PRO A 101 -26.60 -37.27 28.47
CA PRO A 101 -27.14 -38.61 28.49
C PRO A 101 -28.64 -38.47 28.32
N LEU A 102 -29.18 -39.07 27.25
CA LEU A 102 -30.61 -39.36 27.14
C LEU A 102 -30.91 -40.27 28.33
N ASN A 103 -31.48 -39.70 29.40
CA ASN A 103 -32.05 -40.47 30.49
C ASN A 103 -33.17 -41.34 29.89
N LEU A 104 -32.93 -42.65 29.88
CA LEU A 104 -33.93 -43.69 29.69
C LEU A 104 -34.64 -43.96 31.03
#